data_AF-A0A6S6YNQ4-F1
#
_entry.id   AF-A0A6S6YNQ4-F1
#
_cell.length_a   1.000
_cell.length_b   1.000
_cell.length_c   1.000
_cell.angle_alpha   90.00
_cell.angle_beta   90.00
_cell.angle_gamma   90.00
#
_symmetry.space_group_name_H-M   'P 1'
#
loop_
_entity.id
_entity.type
_entity.pdbx_description
1 polymer ?
#
loop_
_entity_poly.entity_id
_entity_poly.type
_entity_poly.pdbx_seq_one_letter_code
_entity_poly.pdbx_strand_id
1 'polypeptide(L)'
;MTMVRRYANLAERILANTMISDELTHNGTPCWLWIGARNASGYGKMSMRFKKGPRKGKVKSALAHRVALVEMGGCRLNSKSVVMHLCNNRLCCNPAHLKGGTQRKNVQQCVAEGRHFTPFKKAA
;
A
#
# COMPACT_ATOMS: atom_id res chain seq x y z
N MET A 1 -5.89 -23.37 -23.95
CA MET A 1 -5.67 -21.92 -24.18
C MET A 1 -5.03 -21.30 -22.95
N THR A 2 -3.70 -21.17 -22.95
CA THR A 2 -2.91 -20.59 -21.86
C THR A 2 -3.13 -19.09 -21.81
N MET A 3 -3.88 -18.58 -20.83
CA MET A 3 -4.01 -17.14 -20.62
C MET A 3 -2.62 -16.56 -20.33
N VAL A 4 -2.16 -15.76 -21.30
CA VAL A 4 -0.99 -14.90 -21.32
C VAL A 4 -0.89 -14.11 -20.02
N ARG A 5 0.34 -13.91 -19.52
CA ARG A 5 0.61 -13.04 -18.37
C ARG A 5 -0.10 -11.69 -18.57
N ARG A 6 -1.14 -11.40 -17.77
CA ARG A 6 -1.92 -10.14 -17.86
C ARG A 6 -1.09 -8.87 -17.60
N TYR A 7 0.09 -8.98 -16.97
CA TYR A 7 0.98 -7.86 -16.63
C TYR A 7 2.44 -8.30 -16.76
N ALA A 8 3.33 -7.47 -17.31
CA ALA A 8 4.75 -7.77 -17.47
C ALA A 8 5.47 -7.79 -16.11
N ASN A 9 5.12 -6.87 -15.22
CA ASN A 9 5.69 -6.73 -13.88
C ASN A 9 4.62 -6.34 -12.83
N LEU A 10 5.05 -6.13 -11.59
CA LEU A 10 4.14 -5.78 -10.49
C LEU A 10 3.73 -4.30 -10.53
N ALA A 11 4.58 -3.39 -11.00
CA ALA A 11 4.24 -1.98 -11.17
C ALA A 11 3.06 -1.80 -12.14
N GLU A 12 3.11 -2.44 -13.31
CA GLU A 12 1.99 -2.44 -14.27
C GLU A 12 0.70 -2.98 -13.66
N ARG A 13 0.81 -4.05 -12.86
CA ARG A 13 -0.35 -4.58 -12.15
C ARG A 13 -0.90 -3.60 -11.13
N ILE A 14 -0.06 -2.83 -10.45
CA ILE A 14 -0.52 -1.77 -9.56
C ILE A 14 -1.28 -0.72 -10.35
N LEU A 15 -0.65 -0.17 -11.40
CA LEU A 15 -1.23 0.89 -12.23
C LEU A 15 -2.58 0.47 -12.84
N ALA A 16 -2.66 -0.74 -13.38
CA ALA A 16 -3.89 -1.28 -13.96
C ALA A 16 -5.03 -1.52 -12.95
N ASN A 17 -4.73 -1.50 -11.65
CA ASN A 17 -5.72 -1.65 -10.57
C ASN A 17 -5.79 -0.41 -9.69
N THR A 18 -5.43 0.75 -10.25
CA THR A 18 -5.59 2.05 -9.61
C THR A 18 -6.34 3.02 -10.51
N MET A 19 -7.19 3.85 -9.92
CA MET A 19 -7.75 5.03 -10.57
C MET A 19 -7.11 6.30 -10.01
N ILE A 20 -6.89 7.30 -10.86
CA ILE A 20 -6.42 8.63 -10.41
C ILE A 20 -7.62 9.36 -9.81
N SER A 21 -7.45 9.91 -8.61
CA SER A 21 -8.49 10.69 -7.93
C SER A 21 -8.33 12.18 -8.23
N ASP A 22 -9.41 12.82 -8.65
CA ASP A 22 -9.46 14.27 -8.84
C ASP A 22 -9.69 15.03 -7.52
N GLU A 23 -10.30 14.37 -6.52
CA GLU A 23 -10.65 14.99 -5.23
C GLU A 23 -9.55 14.83 -4.17
N LEU A 24 -8.91 13.65 -4.12
CA LEU A 24 -7.96 13.32 -3.08
C LEU A 24 -6.54 13.58 -3.57
N THR A 25 -5.96 14.69 -3.14
CA THR A 25 -4.58 15.09 -3.49
C THR A 25 -3.69 15.20 -2.26
N HIS A 26 -2.38 15.10 -2.47
CA HIS A 26 -1.37 15.37 -1.45
C HIS A 26 -0.13 15.98 -2.10
N ASN A 27 0.33 17.12 -1.59
CA ASN A 27 1.44 17.91 -2.14
C ASN A 27 1.31 18.14 -3.66
N GLY A 28 0.13 18.53 -4.12
CA GLY A 28 -0.13 18.84 -5.53
C GLY A 28 -0.21 17.64 -6.48
N THR A 29 -0.17 16.40 -5.97
CA THR A 29 -0.31 15.19 -6.80
C THR A 29 -1.50 14.34 -6.35
N PRO A 30 -2.22 13.70 -7.30
CA PRO A 30 -3.43 12.95 -6.97
C PRO A 30 -3.15 11.60 -6.30
N CYS A 31 -4.07 11.13 -5.48
CA CYS A 31 -4.06 9.77 -4.95
C CYS A 31 -4.33 8.77 -6.07
N TRP A 32 -3.61 7.65 -6.05
CA TRP A 32 -3.88 6.52 -6.94
C TRP A 32 -4.71 5.49 -6.16
N LEU A 33 -6.02 5.54 -6.30
CA LEU A 33 -6.96 4.75 -5.50
C LEU A 33 -6.99 3.30 -5.97
N TRP A 34 -6.64 2.38 -5.07
CA TRP A 34 -6.74 0.95 -5.29
C TRP A 34 -8.20 0.51 -5.46
N ILE A 35 -8.52 -0.02 -6.63
CA ILE A 35 -9.86 -0.56 -6.97
C ILE A 35 -9.97 -2.08 -6.79
N GLY A 36 -8.86 -2.76 -6.49
CA GLY A 36 -8.84 -4.19 -6.23
C GLY A 36 -9.33 -4.59 -4.83
N ALA A 37 -9.09 -5.86 -4.47
CA ALA A 37 -9.48 -6.41 -3.18
C ALA A 37 -8.91 -5.63 -1.99
N ARG A 38 -9.67 -5.57 -0.90
CA ARG A 38 -9.31 -4.90 0.36
C ARG A 38 -9.24 -5.91 1.51
N ASN A 39 -8.49 -5.59 2.57
CA ASN A 39 -8.52 -6.36 3.82
C ASN A 39 -9.58 -5.79 4.79
N ALA A 40 -9.83 -6.47 5.91
CA ALA A 40 -10.81 -6.03 6.92
C ALA A 40 -10.51 -4.65 7.50
N SER A 41 -9.24 -4.24 7.51
CA SER A 41 -8.79 -2.92 7.96
C SER A 41 -8.87 -1.83 6.88
N GLY A 42 -9.41 -2.15 5.69
CA GLY A 42 -9.61 -1.21 4.58
C GLY A 42 -8.39 -0.96 3.68
N TYR A 43 -7.28 -1.68 3.87
CA TYR A 43 -6.11 -1.55 2.99
C TYR A 43 -6.26 -2.39 1.72
N GLY A 44 -5.81 -1.84 0.59
CA GLY A 44 -5.69 -2.57 -0.66
C GLY A 44 -4.73 -3.76 -0.54
N LYS A 45 -5.12 -4.92 -1.08
CA LYS A 45 -4.34 -6.16 -1.10
C LYS A 45 -4.34 -6.80 -2.49
N MET A 46 -3.29 -7.56 -2.77
CA MET A 46 -3.14 -8.32 -4.00
C MET A 46 -2.44 -9.67 -3.74
N SER A 47 -2.72 -10.65 -4.59
CA SER A 47 -2.08 -11.97 -4.57
C SER A 47 -0.77 -11.94 -5.37
N MET A 48 0.33 -12.44 -4.81
CA MET A 48 1.62 -12.57 -5.48
C MET A 48 2.06 -14.02 -5.49
N ARG A 49 2.43 -14.55 -6.67
CA ARG A 49 2.98 -15.90 -6.78
C ARG A 49 4.50 -15.85 -6.78
N PHE A 50 5.15 -16.66 -5.94
CA PHE A 50 6.60 -16.79 -5.95
C PHE A 50 7.06 -17.45 -7.25
N LYS A 51 7.89 -16.74 -8.03
CA LYS A 51 8.40 -17.23 -9.32
C LYS A 51 9.66 -18.10 -9.18
N LYS A 52 10.41 -17.97 -8.08
CA LYS A 52 11.72 -18.61 -7.84
C LYS A 52 11.89 -18.96 -6.34
N GLY A 53 12.91 -19.76 -6.03
CA GLY A 53 13.27 -20.17 -4.66
C GLY A 53 12.44 -21.33 -4.10
N PRO A 54 12.66 -21.72 -2.83
CA PRO A 54 12.04 -22.90 -2.21
C PRO A 54 10.51 -22.80 -2.05
N ARG A 55 9.94 -21.60 -2.24
CA ARG A 55 8.49 -21.36 -2.20
C ARG A 55 7.88 -21.18 -3.59
N LYS A 56 8.60 -21.50 -4.68
CA LYS A 56 8.12 -21.38 -6.07
C LYS A 56 6.71 -21.98 -6.21
N GLY A 57 5.83 -21.28 -6.91
CA GLY A 57 4.45 -21.68 -7.10
C GLY A 57 3.50 -21.31 -5.97
N LYS A 58 3.97 -21.07 -4.74
CA LYS A 58 3.09 -20.61 -3.64
C LYS A 58 2.58 -19.20 -3.90
N VAL A 59 1.35 -18.92 -3.44
CA VAL A 59 0.73 -17.59 -3.49
C VAL A 59 0.78 -16.96 -2.11
N LYS A 60 1.14 -15.68 -2.05
CA LYS A 60 1.16 -14.84 -0.85
C LYS A 60 0.25 -13.64 -1.04
N SER A 61 -0.49 -13.27 0.00
CA SER A 61 -1.18 -11.98 0.05
C SER A 61 -0.20 -10.86 0.40
N ALA A 62 -0.21 -9.77 -0.36
CA ALA A 62 0.61 -8.58 -0.15
C ALA A 62 -0.27 -7.33 -0.13
N LEU A 63 0.14 -6.30 0.61
CA LEU A 63 -0.54 -5.01 0.60
C LEU A 63 -0.14 -4.23 -0.65
N ALA A 64 -1.12 -3.69 -1.37
CA ALA A 64 -0.92 -3.04 -2.66
C ALA A 64 0.03 -1.84 -2.55
N HIS A 65 -0.18 -0.97 -1.56
CA HIS A 65 0.70 0.18 -1.31
C HIS A 65 2.16 -0.23 -1.00
N ARG A 66 2.38 -1.36 -0.31
CA ARG A 66 3.76 -1.85 -0.06
C ARG A 66 4.44 -2.27 -1.36
N VAL A 67 3.70 -2.95 -2.23
CA VAL A 67 4.21 -3.35 -3.55
C VAL A 67 4.49 -2.11 -4.39
N ALA A 68 3.59 -1.12 -4.39
CA ALA A 68 3.76 0.13 -5.10
C ALA A 68 5.05 0.86 -4.70
N LEU A 69 5.29 1.01 -3.39
CA LEU A 69 6.50 1.69 -2.89
C LEU A 69 7.80 0.92 -3.25
N VAL A 70 7.78 -0.42 -3.23
CA VAL A 70 8.96 -1.23 -3.59
C VAL A 70 9.25 -1.17 -5.09
N GLU A 71 8.23 -1.38 -5.91
CA GLU A 71 8.40 -1.55 -7.36
C GLU A 71 8.55 -0.22 -8.11
N MET A 72 7.90 0.84 -7.64
CA MET A 72 7.91 2.15 -8.31
C MET A 72 8.63 3.23 -7.51
N GLY A 73 8.67 3.12 -6.18
CA GLY A 73 9.40 4.06 -5.32
C GLY A 73 10.86 3.68 -5.04
N GLY A 74 11.32 2.52 -5.53
CA GLY A 74 12.70 2.04 -5.35
C GLY A 74 13.08 1.73 -3.89
N CYS A 75 12.11 1.63 -2.98
CA CYS A 75 12.38 1.44 -1.55
C CYS A 75 12.55 -0.05 -1.22
N ARG A 76 13.65 -0.40 -0.55
CA ARG A 76 13.83 -1.76 0.00
C ARG A 76 13.18 -1.87 1.37
N LEU A 77 12.14 -2.69 1.47
CA LEU A 77 11.46 -2.98 2.73
C LEU A 77 11.88 -4.34 3.27
N ASN A 78 12.17 -4.42 4.56
CA ASN A 78 12.36 -5.69 5.25
C ASN A 78 11.06 -6.12 5.97
N SER A 79 11.09 -7.27 6.65
CA SER A 79 9.93 -7.83 7.35
C SER A 79 9.42 -6.96 8.50
N LYS A 80 10.27 -6.11 9.08
CA LYS A 80 9.94 -5.18 10.18
C LYS A 80 9.59 -3.77 9.68
N SER A 81 9.80 -3.48 8.39
CA SER A 81 9.44 -2.20 7.79
C SER A 81 7.92 -2.05 7.68
N VAL A 82 7.45 -0.84 7.92
CA VAL A 82 6.08 -0.40 7.62
C VAL A 82 6.09 0.62 6.49
N VAL A 83 4.93 0.80 5.86
CA VAL A 83 4.73 1.84 4.86
C VAL A 83 3.63 2.76 5.35
N MET A 84 3.94 4.05 5.42
CA MET A 84 3.07 5.10 5.91
C MET A 84 2.47 5.84 4.72
N HIS A 85 1.19 6.19 4.82
CA HIS A 85 0.51 7.02 3.83
C HIS A 85 0.61 8.48 4.29
N LEU A 86 1.34 9.30 3.55
CA LEU A 86 1.47 10.73 3.83
C LEU A 86 0.16 11.49 3.56
N CYS A 87 -0.66 10.97 2.64
CA CYS A 87 -2.00 11.46 2.33
C CYS A 87 -3.11 10.93 3.26
N ASN A 88 -2.78 10.09 4.24
CA ASN A 88 -3.73 9.43 5.16
C ASN A 88 -4.85 8.61 4.48
N ASN A 89 -4.73 8.28 3.20
CA ASN A 89 -5.68 7.46 2.46
C ASN A 89 -5.18 6.01 2.31
N ARG A 90 -5.84 5.06 2.98
CA ARG A 90 -5.46 3.62 3.02
C ARG A 90 -5.50 2.90 1.67
N LEU A 91 -6.17 3.48 0.68
CA LEU A 91 -6.27 2.95 -0.68
C LEU A 91 -5.26 3.57 -1.64
N CYS A 92 -4.56 4.63 -1.24
CA CYS A 92 -3.59 5.28 -2.11
C CYS A 92 -2.37 4.38 -2.37
N CYS A 93 -2.05 4.16 -3.64
CA CYS A 93 -0.87 3.44 -4.10
C CYS A 93 0.14 4.35 -4.82
N ASN A 94 -0.04 5.69 -4.77
CA ASN A 94 0.91 6.63 -5.36
C ASN A 94 2.23 6.59 -4.58
N PRO A 95 3.37 6.18 -5.18
CA PRO A 95 4.66 6.10 -4.50
C PRO A 95 5.10 7.43 -3.86
N ALA A 96 4.73 8.57 -4.45
CA ALA A 96 5.04 9.89 -3.90
C ALA A 96 4.30 10.18 -2.58
N HIS A 97 3.21 9.46 -2.29
CA HIS A 97 2.44 9.58 -1.05
C HIS A 97 2.81 8.50 -0.03
N LEU A 98 3.81 7.67 -0.31
CA LEU A 98 4.18 6.53 0.52
C LEU A 98 5.59 6.71 1.07
N LYS A 99 5.77 6.37 2.35
CA LYS A 99 7.08 6.44 3.00
C LYS A 99 7.38 5.17 3.78
N GLY A 100 8.56 4.59 3.53
CA GLY A 100 9.10 3.50 4.33
C GLY A 100 9.45 3.99 5.74
N GLY A 101 9.11 3.20 6.76
CA GLY A 101 9.36 3.55 8.14
C GLY A 101 9.46 2.35 9.07
N THR A 102 9.54 2.64 10.37
CA THR A 102 9.45 1.64 11.44
C THR A 102 8.09 1.73 12.11
N GLN A 103 7.64 0.63 12.73
CA GLN A 103 6.39 0.64 13.50
C GLN A 103 6.37 1.75 14.55
N ARG A 104 7.52 1.98 15.23
CA ARG A 104 7.69 3.08 16.19
C ARG A 104 7.38 4.45 15.57
N LYS A 105 7.96 4.77 14.41
CA LYS A 105 7.72 6.04 13.72
C LYS A 105 6.26 6.19 13.27
N ASN A 106 5.65 5.12 12.75
CA ASN A 106 4.24 5.12 12.35
C ASN A 106 3.30 5.37 13.54
N VAL A 107 3.56 4.76 14.70
CA VAL A 107 2.79 5.00 15.92
C VAL A 107 3.00 6.41 16.44
N GLN A 108 4.25 6.90 16.48
CA GLN A 108 4.55 8.27 16.89
C GLN A 108 3.82 9.30 16.03
N GLN A 109 3.80 9.11 14.70
CA GLN A 109 3.05 9.97 13.78
C GLN A 109 1.53 9.89 14.03
N CYS A 110 0.98 8.69 14.22
CA CYS A 110 -0.43 8.49 14.52
C CYS A 110 -0.86 9.21 15.82
N VAL A 111 0.01 9.19 16.83
CA VAL A 111 -0.22 9.89 18.10
C VAL A 111 -0.13 11.40 17.92
N ALA A 112 0.92 11.90 17.26
CA ALA A 112 1.13 13.32 16.99
C ALA A 112 -0.02 13.94 16.17
N GLU A 113 -0.57 13.19 15.21
CA GLU A 113 -1.71 13.62 14.39
C GLU A 113 -3.08 13.36 15.05
N GLY A 114 -3.11 12.85 16.30
CA GLY A 114 -4.36 12.61 17.01
C GLY A 114 -5.24 11.50 16.45
N ARG A 115 -4.73 10.66 15.54
CA ARG A 115 -5.46 9.58 14.84
C ARG A 115 -5.49 8.25 15.61
N HIS A 116 -4.90 8.22 16.79
CA HIS A 116 -4.91 7.05 17.65
C HIS A 116 -6.29 6.89 18.31
N PHE A 117 -6.85 5.68 18.27
CA PHE A 117 -8.09 5.38 18.97
C PHE A 117 -7.83 5.23 20.46
N THR A 118 -8.55 5.99 21.28
CA THR A 118 -8.56 5.86 22.74
C THR A 118 -10.00 5.66 23.20
N PRO A 119 -10.36 4.49 23.74
CA PRO A 119 -11.74 4.19 24.15
C PRO A 119 -12.24 5.06 25.31
N PHE A 120 -11.34 5.81 25.97
CA PHE A 120 -11.63 6.66 27.12
C PHE A 120 -11.71 8.16 26.78
N LYS A 121 -11.53 8.56 25.51
CA LYS A 121 -11.80 9.96 25.13
C LYS A 121 -13.32 10.15 25.11
N LYS A 122 -13.84 10.94 26.06
CA LYS A 122 -15.18 11.53 25.92
C LYS A 122 -15.21 12.30 24.60
N ALA A 123 -16.24 12.06 23.78
CA ALA A 123 -16.52 12.94 22.64
C ALA A 123 -16.67 14.36 23.19
N ALA A 124 -15.81 15.27 22.72
CA ALA A 124 -15.91 16.70 22.98
C ALA A 124 -16.88 17.30 21.97
#